data_AF-A0A316QS30-F1
#
_entry.id   AF-A0A316QS30-F1
#
_cell.length_a   1.000
_cell.length_b   1.000
_cell.length_c   1.000
_cell.angle_alpha   90.00
_cell.angle_beta   90.00
_cell.angle_gamma   90.00
#
_symmetry.space_group_name_H-M   'P 1'
#
loop_
_entity.id
_entity.type
_entity.pdbx_description
1 polymer ?
#
loop_
_entity_poly.entity_id
_entity_poly.type
_entity_poly.pdbx_seq_one_letter_code
_entity_poly.pdbx_strand_id
1 'polypeptide(L)'
;MLFQIYGENAGYQLLGWLLVFVGLVVTNELARRSKKGGIFFFMLVPAALTVYFAAIYIGAARGAEWALTNQTYTNMNSWFHYAKLYAATAGCIGFMMLKYKWGVGKTEWFKVFPFAIVALNILIAVASDFESGIKGAQAMKEFGDRWWLSSENVWLYGGWWNWLNGIAGIVNILCMTGWWGIYSSKKQEDMLWPDMIWLYILAYDLWNFEYTYLNLPTHAWYCGLALLLAPTFASAFWNKGGWIQNRANTLAIWCMFAQVFPLFQDQGVFATLPVLYADGVMNPAVRPTAVDPTMQGVIAIIALAVNVLVLTVIIKRAITQKKNPYKNEIFTDTKDFQEAMARAQ
;
A
#
# COMPACT_ATOMS: atom_id res chain seq x y z
N MET A 1 18.03 11.39 -8.53
CA MET A 1 16.57 11.49 -8.74
C MET A 1 15.97 10.10 -8.69
N LEU A 2 14.72 9.94 -8.25
CA LEU A 2 14.05 8.63 -8.15
C LEU A 2 13.20 8.29 -9.38
N PHE A 3 12.67 9.33 -10.03
CA PHE A 3 11.73 9.21 -11.13
C PHE A 3 12.17 10.06 -12.30
N GLN A 4 11.72 9.68 -13.49
CA GLN A 4 11.97 10.39 -14.74
C GLN A 4 10.97 11.53 -14.91
N ILE A 5 11.19 12.59 -14.13
CA ILE A 5 10.36 13.81 -14.12
C ILE A 5 11.16 14.93 -14.78
N TYR A 6 11.26 14.85 -16.10
CA TYR A 6 11.94 15.84 -16.92
C TYR A 6 11.36 15.84 -18.34
N GLY A 7 11.60 16.91 -19.09
CA GLY A 7 11.03 17.09 -20.43
C GLY A 7 9.58 17.60 -20.42
N GLU A 8 8.93 17.51 -21.58
CA GLU A 8 7.64 18.16 -21.85
C GLU A 8 6.48 17.62 -20.99
N ASN A 9 6.56 16.37 -20.55
CA ASN A 9 5.52 15.72 -19.74
C ASN A 9 5.66 15.93 -18.22
N ALA A 10 6.76 16.53 -17.75
CA ALA A 10 7.04 16.67 -16.31
C ALA A 10 5.91 17.40 -15.55
N GLY A 11 5.35 18.46 -16.15
CA GLY A 11 4.21 19.19 -15.57
C GLY A 11 2.96 18.32 -15.44
N TYR A 12 2.68 17.47 -16.43
CA TYR A 12 1.56 16.54 -16.39
C TYR A 12 1.76 15.43 -15.36
N GLN A 13 2.96 14.86 -15.25
CA GLN A 13 3.28 13.84 -14.24
C GLN A 13 3.08 14.37 -12.81
N LEU A 14 3.52 15.59 -12.54
CA LEU A 14 3.31 16.27 -11.24
C LEU A 14 1.83 16.60 -10.99
N LEU A 15 1.11 17.05 -12.03
CA LEU A 15 -0.33 17.28 -11.94
C LEU A 15 -1.09 15.99 -11.65
N GLY A 16 -0.76 14.90 -12.36
CA GLY A 16 -1.35 13.59 -12.14
C GLY A 16 -1.14 13.13 -10.70
N TRP A 17 0.07 13.28 -10.18
CA TRP A 17 0.37 12.98 -8.77
C TRP A 17 -0.49 13.78 -7.81
N LEU A 18 -0.59 15.09 -8.03
CA LEU A 18 -1.40 15.98 -7.19
C LEU A 18 -2.89 15.61 -7.23
N LEU A 19 -3.42 15.28 -8.41
CA LEU A 19 -4.80 14.84 -8.58
C LEU A 19 -5.09 13.56 -7.81
N VAL A 20 -4.19 12.57 -7.91
CA VAL A 20 -4.34 11.30 -7.16
C VAL A 20 -4.23 11.56 -5.67
N PHE A 21 -3.23 12.32 -5.22
CA PHE A 21 -3.04 12.63 -3.81
C PHE A 21 -4.26 13.34 -3.21
N VAL A 22 -4.72 14.44 -3.83
CA VAL A 22 -5.90 15.18 -3.37
C VAL A 22 -7.16 14.32 -3.47
N GLY A 23 -7.34 13.58 -4.56
CA GLY A 23 -8.47 12.68 -4.77
C GLY A 23 -8.56 11.61 -3.68
N LEU A 24 -7.45 10.96 -3.32
CA LEU A 24 -7.40 9.96 -2.25
C LEU A 24 -7.68 10.58 -0.88
N VAL A 25 -7.13 11.76 -0.58
CA VAL A 25 -7.37 12.46 0.67
C VAL A 25 -8.85 12.84 0.83
N VAL A 26 -9.46 13.41 -0.22
CA VAL A 26 -10.88 13.82 -0.22
C VAL A 26 -11.81 12.60 -0.14
N THR A 27 -11.60 11.59 -0.97
CA THR A 27 -12.47 10.40 -1.00
C THR A 27 -12.33 9.58 0.28
N ASN A 28 -11.13 9.47 0.87
CA ASN A 28 -10.95 8.88 2.20
C ASN A 28 -11.76 9.63 3.25
N GLU A 29 -11.72 10.96 3.23
CA GLU A 29 -12.46 11.78 4.20
C GLU A 29 -13.98 11.59 4.07
N LEU A 30 -14.50 11.52 2.84
CA LEU A 30 -15.91 11.24 2.57
C LEU A 30 -16.32 9.83 3.04
N ALA A 31 -15.48 8.82 2.75
CA ALA A 31 -15.72 7.44 3.15
C ALA A 31 -15.69 7.25 4.68
N ARG A 32 -14.78 7.97 5.35
CA ARG A 32 -14.52 7.86 6.79
C ARG A 32 -15.57 8.58 7.64
N ARG A 33 -15.97 9.80 7.29
CA ARG A 33 -16.82 10.66 8.13
C ARG A 33 -18.21 10.10 8.44
N SER A 34 -18.76 9.24 7.59
CA SER A 34 -20.12 8.74 7.78
C SER A 34 -20.27 7.26 7.48
N LYS A 35 -21.25 6.61 8.11
CA LYS A 35 -21.57 5.20 7.85
C LYS A 35 -22.04 5.01 6.41
N LYS A 36 -22.83 5.96 5.89
CA LYS A 36 -23.31 5.95 4.49
C LYS A 36 -22.14 6.07 3.51
N GLY A 37 -21.18 6.94 3.77
CA GLY A 37 -19.97 7.07 2.97
C GLY A 37 -19.17 5.77 2.93
N GLY A 38 -18.90 5.16 4.08
CA GLY A 38 -18.20 3.88 4.14
C GLY A 38 -18.95 2.74 3.43
N ILE A 39 -20.29 2.65 3.58
CA ILE A 39 -21.11 1.68 2.84
C ILE A 39 -21.03 1.92 1.33
N PHE A 40 -21.12 3.17 0.90
CA PHE A 40 -21.05 3.52 -0.52
C PHE A 40 -19.71 3.10 -1.12
N PHE A 41 -18.60 3.57 -0.54
CA PHE A 41 -17.26 3.30 -1.08
C PHE A 41 -16.79 1.85 -0.91
N PHE A 42 -17.15 1.15 0.16
CA PHE A 42 -16.60 -0.18 0.46
C PHE A 42 -17.60 -1.34 0.34
N MET A 43 -18.86 -1.07 -0.01
CA MET A 43 -19.82 -2.14 -0.34
C MET A 43 -20.48 -1.90 -1.70
N LEU A 44 -21.07 -0.72 -1.93
CA LEU A 44 -21.82 -0.47 -3.17
C LEU A 44 -20.91 -0.35 -4.39
N VAL A 45 -19.84 0.44 -4.30
CA VAL A 45 -18.87 0.58 -5.41
C VAL A 45 -18.20 -0.76 -5.72
N PRO A 46 -17.66 -1.53 -4.75
CA PRO A 46 -17.15 -2.88 -5.00
C PRO A 46 -18.17 -3.82 -5.63
N ALA A 47 -19.43 -3.81 -5.17
CA ALA A 47 -20.48 -4.64 -5.76
C ALA A 47 -20.76 -4.26 -7.23
N ALA A 48 -20.82 -2.96 -7.54
CA ALA A 48 -20.95 -2.48 -8.91
C ALA A 48 -19.74 -2.87 -9.78
N LEU A 49 -18.52 -2.79 -9.23
CA LEU A 49 -17.30 -3.25 -9.89
C LEU A 49 -17.32 -4.76 -10.13
N THR A 50 -17.79 -5.56 -9.16
CA THR A 50 -17.96 -7.01 -9.36
C THR A 50 -18.88 -7.30 -10.54
N VAL A 51 -20.01 -6.59 -10.65
CA VAL A 51 -20.92 -6.70 -11.80
C VAL A 51 -20.24 -6.28 -13.09
N TYR A 52 -19.49 -5.17 -13.08
CA TYR A 52 -18.71 -4.69 -14.23
C TYR A 52 -17.68 -5.72 -14.71
N PHE A 53 -16.88 -6.28 -13.80
CA PHE A 53 -15.91 -7.33 -14.13
C PHE A 53 -16.60 -8.57 -14.67
N ALA A 54 -17.67 -9.04 -14.02
CA ALA A 54 -18.43 -10.20 -14.49
C ALA A 54 -18.99 -9.97 -15.90
N ALA A 55 -19.52 -8.78 -16.19
CA ALA A 55 -20.01 -8.43 -17.52
C ALA A 55 -18.90 -8.50 -18.58
N ILE A 56 -17.71 -7.98 -18.27
CA ILE A 56 -16.54 -8.08 -19.15
C ILE A 56 -16.14 -9.53 -19.39
N TYR A 57 -15.97 -10.34 -18.34
CA TYR A 57 -15.55 -11.74 -18.51
C TYR A 57 -16.58 -12.57 -19.28
N ILE A 58 -17.88 -12.37 -19.02
CA ILE A 58 -18.96 -13.04 -19.77
C ILE A 58 -18.97 -12.57 -21.23
N GLY A 59 -18.77 -11.28 -21.48
CA GLY A 59 -18.67 -10.72 -22.83
C GLY A 59 -17.48 -11.28 -23.60
N ALA A 60 -16.30 -11.31 -22.98
CA ALA A 60 -15.08 -11.84 -23.56
C ALA A 60 -15.21 -13.34 -23.88
N ALA A 61 -15.79 -14.13 -22.96
CA ALA A 61 -16.07 -15.55 -23.19
C ALA A 61 -17.04 -15.80 -24.36
N ARG A 62 -17.90 -14.83 -24.69
CA ARG A 62 -18.81 -14.86 -25.84
C ARG A 62 -18.24 -14.23 -27.11
N GLY A 63 -16.97 -13.83 -27.09
CA GLY A 63 -16.30 -13.20 -28.24
C GLY A 63 -16.76 -11.76 -28.52
N ALA A 64 -17.39 -11.08 -27.56
CA ALA A 64 -17.84 -9.71 -27.76
C ALA A 64 -16.66 -8.74 -27.81
N GLU A 65 -16.54 -8.00 -28.92
CA GLU A 65 -15.40 -7.12 -29.19
C GLU A 65 -15.19 -6.07 -28.10
N TRP A 66 -16.26 -5.41 -27.64
CA TRP A 66 -16.20 -4.40 -26.57
C TRP A 66 -15.58 -4.91 -25.26
N ALA A 67 -15.70 -6.21 -24.98
CA ALA A 67 -15.15 -6.83 -23.78
C ALA A 67 -13.69 -7.27 -24.00
N LEU A 68 -13.37 -7.78 -25.19
CA LEU A 68 -12.01 -8.19 -25.56
C LEU A 68 -11.06 -7.00 -25.67
N THR A 69 -11.55 -5.83 -26.09
CA THR A 69 -10.75 -4.59 -26.19
C THR A 69 -10.83 -3.74 -24.92
N ASN A 70 -11.54 -4.18 -23.88
CA ASN A 70 -11.68 -3.41 -22.66
C ASN A 70 -10.34 -3.35 -21.91
N GLN A 71 -9.94 -2.14 -21.49
CA GLN A 71 -8.64 -1.91 -20.84
C GLN A 71 -8.48 -2.67 -19.51
N THR A 72 -9.56 -2.89 -18.77
CA THR A 72 -9.57 -3.73 -17.56
C THR A 72 -9.25 -5.18 -17.92
N TYR A 73 -9.78 -5.69 -19.05
CA TYR A 73 -9.53 -7.05 -19.51
C TYR A 73 -8.11 -7.23 -20.08
N THR A 74 -7.59 -6.22 -20.78
CA THR A 74 -6.27 -6.33 -21.42
C THR A 74 -5.11 -6.05 -20.47
N ASN A 75 -5.28 -5.15 -19.50
CA ASN A 75 -4.18 -4.67 -18.64
C ASN A 75 -4.30 -5.10 -17.18
N MET A 76 -5.50 -5.41 -16.67
CA MET A 76 -5.74 -5.66 -15.24
C MET A 76 -6.29 -7.07 -14.94
N ASN A 77 -6.07 -8.03 -15.84
CA ASN A 77 -6.59 -9.40 -15.74
C ASN A 77 -5.77 -10.36 -14.86
N SER A 78 -4.82 -9.84 -14.07
CA SER A 78 -4.08 -10.66 -13.11
C SER A 78 -4.94 -10.94 -11.87
N TRP A 79 -4.93 -12.20 -11.39
CA TRP A 79 -5.59 -12.60 -10.13
C TRP A 79 -5.16 -11.72 -8.95
N PHE A 80 -3.90 -11.22 -8.98
CA PHE A 80 -3.34 -10.38 -7.94
C PHE A 80 -4.08 -9.05 -7.79
N HIS A 81 -4.46 -8.39 -8.90
CA HIS A 81 -5.19 -7.13 -8.83
C HIS A 81 -6.54 -7.30 -8.15
N TYR A 82 -7.29 -8.34 -8.51
CA TYR A 82 -8.58 -8.66 -7.87
C TYR A 82 -8.40 -9.03 -6.40
N ALA A 83 -7.45 -9.91 -6.08
CA ALA A 83 -7.17 -10.30 -4.71
C ALA A 83 -6.82 -9.09 -3.83
N LYS A 84 -6.01 -8.17 -4.34
CA LYS A 84 -5.61 -6.95 -3.62
C LYS A 84 -6.80 -6.02 -3.38
N LEU A 85 -7.65 -5.80 -4.39
CA LEU A 85 -8.86 -4.97 -4.27
C LEU A 85 -9.83 -5.53 -3.22
N TYR A 86 -10.17 -6.82 -3.31
CA TYR A 86 -11.14 -7.41 -2.40
C TYR A 86 -10.57 -7.61 -1.00
N ALA A 87 -9.28 -7.90 -0.86
CA ALA A 87 -8.62 -7.94 0.46
C ALA A 87 -8.61 -6.56 1.13
N ALA A 88 -8.27 -5.50 0.39
CA ALA A 88 -8.31 -4.13 0.91
C ALA A 88 -9.75 -3.71 1.29
N THR A 89 -10.73 -4.06 0.46
CA THR A 89 -12.16 -3.82 0.72
C THR A 89 -12.63 -4.56 1.97
N ALA A 90 -12.27 -5.84 2.13
CA ALA A 90 -12.59 -6.63 3.31
C ALA A 90 -11.95 -6.05 4.58
N GLY A 91 -10.71 -5.56 4.49
CA GLY A 91 -10.06 -4.80 5.56
C GLY A 91 -10.86 -3.56 5.97
N CYS A 92 -11.30 -2.75 4.99
CA CYS A 92 -12.13 -1.57 5.23
C CYS A 92 -13.46 -1.92 5.91
N ILE A 93 -14.13 -2.98 5.44
CA ILE A 93 -15.37 -3.50 6.05
C ILE A 93 -15.11 -3.94 7.49
N GLY A 94 -14.04 -4.69 7.75
CA GLY A 94 -13.67 -5.10 9.11
C GLY A 94 -13.39 -3.92 10.03
N PHE A 95 -12.76 -2.85 9.53
CA PHE A 95 -12.54 -1.62 10.30
C PHE A 95 -13.86 -0.90 10.58
N MET A 96 -14.78 -0.86 9.62
CA MET A 96 -16.14 -0.35 9.87
C MET A 96 -16.88 -1.17 10.92
N MET A 97 -16.71 -2.49 10.92
CA MET A 97 -17.30 -3.37 11.93
C MET A 97 -16.77 -3.04 13.33
N LEU A 98 -15.46 -2.85 13.48
CA LEU A 98 -14.83 -2.42 14.75
C LEU A 98 -15.28 -1.04 15.21
N LYS A 99 -15.30 -0.09 14.27
CA LYS A 99 -15.67 1.32 14.50
C LYS A 99 -17.12 1.49 14.91
N TYR A 100 -18.05 0.85 14.20
CA TYR A 100 -19.50 0.96 14.47
C TYR A 100 -20.03 -0.15 15.37
N LYS A 101 -19.14 -0.99 15.93
CA LYS A 101 -19.50 -2.14 16.77
C LYS A 101 -20.59 -3.00 16.10
N TRP A 102 -20.39 -3.33 14.83
CA TRP A 102 -21.32 -4.12 14.03
C TRP A 102 -20.86 -5.59 13.96
N GLY A 103 -21.77 -6.53 14.22
CA GLY A 103 -21.50 -7.97 14.11
C GLY A 103 -20.33 -8.39 15.00
N VAL A 104 -19.32 -9.05 14.41
CA VAL A 104 -18.10 -9.48 15.11
C VAL A 104 -17.27 -8.31 15.64
N GLY A 105 -17.48 -7.08 15.17
CA GLY A 105 -16.79 -5.89 15.68
C GLY A 105 -17.11 -5.50 17.13
N LYS A 106 -18.12 -6.15 17.74
CA LYS A 106 -18.42 -6.03 19.17
C LYS A 106 -17.51 -6.87 20.06
N THR A 107 -16.87 -7.91 19.52
CA THR A 107 -16.12 -8.87 20.33
C THR A 107 -14.69 -8.39 20.57
N GLU A 108 -14.17 -8.67 21.77
CA GLU A 108 -12.80 -8.28 22.14
C GLU A 108 -11.73 -9.00 21.31
N TRP A 109 -11.99 -10.25 20.90
CA TRP A 109 -11.05 -11.01 20.07
C TRP A 109 -10.86 -10.39 18.69
N PHE A 110 -11.87 -9.71 18.14
CA PHE A 110 -11.79 -9.10 16.81
C PHE A 110 -10.93 -7.82 16.80
N LYS A 111 -10.56 -7.27 17.96
CA LYS A 111 -9.63 -6.12 18.03
C LYS A 111 -8.25 -6.42 17.45
N VAL A 112 -7.85 -7.70 17.37
CA VAL A 112 -6.58 -8.09 16.72
C VAL A 112 -6.66 -8.08 15.18
N PHE A 113 -7.86 -7.98 14.61
CA PHE A 113 -8.07 -8.03 13.15
C PHE A 113 -7.24 -6.99 12.38
N PRO A 114 -7.13 -5.71 12.80
CA PRO A 114 -6.29 -4.72 12.13
C PRO A 114 -4.82 -5.10 12.09
N PHE A 115 -4.30 -5.69 13.17
CA PHE A 115 -2.94 -6.24 13.15
C PHE A 115 -2.82 -7.37 12.12
N ALA A 116 -3.73 -8.35 12.18
CA ALA A 116 -3.64 -9.55 11.34
C ALA A 116 -3.71 -9.23 9.84
N ILE A 117 -4.63 -8.34 9.42
CA ILE A 117 -4.77 -7.98 8.01
C ILE A 117 -3.57 -7.18 7.48
N VAL A 118 -2.98 -6.33 8.32
CA VAL A 118 -1.77 -5.56 7.98
C VAL A 118 -0.56 -6.47 7.89
N ALA A 119 -0.37 -7.35 8.87
CA ALA A 119 0.71 -8.33 8.87
C ALA A 119 0.63 -9.22 7.62
N LEU A 120 -0.57 -9.71 7.28
CA LEU A 120 -0.77 -10.50 6.06
C LEU A 120 -0.42 -9.69 4.80
N ASN A 121 -0.84 -8.42 4.73
CA ASN A 121 -0.51 -7.56 3.60
C ASN A 121 1.00 -7.32 3.46
N ILE A 122 1.71 -7.17 4.58
CA ILE A 122 3.18 -7.06 4.60
C ILE A 122 3.82 -8.39 4.17
N LEU A 123 3.35 -9.53 4.67
CA LEU A 123 3.89 -10.85 4.32
C LEU A 123 3.77 -11.15 2.82
N ILE A 124 2.66 -10.76 2.18
CA ILE A 124 2.50 -10.91 0.73
C ILE A 124 3.55 -10.09 -0.03
N ALA A 125 3.81 -8.86 0.41
CA ALA A 125 4.85 -8.01 -0.17
C ALA A 125 6.26 -8.60 0.06
N VAL A 126 6.54 -9.12 1.26
CA VAL A 126 7.79 -9.81 1.59
C VAL A 126 8.01 -11.04 0.70
N ALA A 127 6.96 -11.83 0.45
CA ALA A 127 7.04 -12.99 -0.44
C ALA A 127 7.36 -12.56 -1.88
N SER A 128 6.73 -11.49 -2.37
CA SER A 128 7.01 -10.89 -3.68
C SER A 128 8.44 -10.36 -3.79
N ASP A 129 8.98 -9.75 -2.73
CA ASP A 129 10.39 -9.36 -2.67
C ASP A 129 11.33 -10.56 -2.81
N PHE A 130 11.13 -11.60 -2.00
CA PHE A 130 11.97 -12.80 -2.08
C PHE A 130 11.84 -13.51 -3.43
N GLU A 131 10.64 -13.57 -4.02
CA GLU A 131 10.43 -14.07 -5.37
C GLU A 131 11.24 -13.28 -6.40
N SER A 132 11.16 -11.95 -6.38
CA SER A 132 11.95 -11.07 -7.25
C SER A 132 13.45 -11.27 -7.06
N GLY A 133 13.93 -11.40 -5.82
CA GLY A 133 15.32 -11.68 -5.51
C GLY A 133 15.80 -13.02 -6.07
N ILE A 134 14.99 -14.07 -5.98
CA ILE A 134 15.29 -15.41 -6.51
C ILE A 134 15.28 -15.40 -8.04
N LYS A 135 14.24 -14.85 -8.67
CA LYS A 135 14.11 -14.79 -10.13
C LYS A 135 15.19 -13.90 -10.75
N GLY A 136 15.55 -12.79 -10.13
CA GLY A 136 16.68 -11.97 -10.55
C GLY A 136 18.01 -12.73 -10.48
N ALA A 137 18.22 -13.57 -9.45
CA ALA A 137 19.41 -14.42 -9.36
C ALA A 137 19.42 -15.56 -10.40
N GLN A 138 18.25 -16.08 -10.77
CA GLN A 138 18.12 -17.06 -11.87
C GLN A 138 18.43 -16.40 -13.22
N ALA A 139 17.83 -15.24 -13.50
CA ALA A 139 18.10 -14.46 -14.71
C ALA A 139 19.59 -14.13 -14.84
N MET A 140 20.27 -13.82 -13.72
CA MET A 140 21.71 -13.53 -13.70
C MET A 140 22.55 -14.71 -14.22
N LYS A 141 22.12 -15.94 -13.91
CA LYS A 141 22.81 -17.16 -14.35
C LYS A 141 22.51 -17.52 -15.80
N GLU A 142 21.32 -17.21 -16.29
CA GLU A 142 20.84 -17.60 -17.61
C GLU A 142 21.20 -16.57 -18.69
N PHE A 143 21.04 -15.28 -18.40
CA PHE A 143 21.12 -14.20 -19.38
C PHE A 143 22.25 -13.20 -19.12
N GLY A 144 22.95 -13.29 -17.99
CA GLY A 144 24.00 -12.33 -17.64
C GLY A 144 23.49 -10.97 -17.15
N ASP A 145 22.19 -10.84 -16.86
CA ASP A 145 21.57 -9.68 -16.21
C ASP A 145 20.48 -10.14 -15.23
N ARG A 146 19.86 -9.22 -14.47
CA ARG A 146 18.86 -9.57 -13.42
C ARG A 146 17.42 -9.25 -13.81
N TRP A 147 17.16 -8.99 -15.09
CA TRP A 147 15.83 -8.72 -15.60
C TRP A 147 15.02 -10.00 -15.67
N TRP A 148 13.82 -9.95 -15.10
CA TRP A 148 12.84 -11.00 -15.26
C TRP A 148 11.46 -10.37 -15.49
N LEU A 149 10.63 -11.04 -16.30
CA LEU A 149 9.29 -10.56 -16.61
C LEU A 149 8.30 -11.09 -15.56
N SER A 150 7.62 -10.17 -14.86
CA SER A 150 6.61 -10.52 -13.86
C SER A 150 5.35 -11.11 -14.48
N SER A 151 4.55 -11.79 -13.66
CA SER A 151 3.21 -12.24 -14.06
C SER A 151 2.25 -11.09 -14.39
N GLU A 152 2.61 -9.85 -14.05
CA GLU A 152 1.88 -8.62 -14.39
C GLU A 152 2.40 -7.99 -15.68
N ASN A 153 3.21 -8.71 -16.46
CA ASN A 153 3.86 -8.21 -17.68
C ASN A 153 4.78 -7.01 -17.41
N VAL A 154 5.38 -6.93 -16.21
CA VAL A 154 6.33 -5.87 -15.85
C VAL A 154 7.75 -6.41 -15.75
N TRP A 155 8.69 -5.79 -16.45
CA TRP A 155 10.11 -6.11 -16.29
C TRP A 155 10.61 -5.60 -14.95
N LEU A 156 11.06 -6.52 -14.09
CA LEU A 156 11.59 -6.24 -12.77
C LEU A 156 13.07 -6.57 -12.72
N TYR A 157 13.84 -5.74 -12.01
CA TYR A 157 15.27 -5.96 -11.79
C TYR A 157 15.50 -6.46 -10.35
N GLY A 158 15.61 -7.78 -10.21
CA GLY A 158 15.72 -8.44 -8.92
C GLY A 158 17.14 -8.42 -8.35
N GLY A 159 17.32 -8.26 -7.05
CA GLY A 159 18.67 -8.23 -6.46
C GLY A 159 18.72 -8.33 -4.94
N TRP A 160 19.87 -7.94 -4.36
CA TRP A 160 20.09 -7.99 -2.91
C TRP A 160 19.22 -6.98 -2.16
N TRP A 161 18.83 -5.89 -2.82
CA TRP A 161 17.85 -4.91 -2.31
C TRP A 161 16.51 -5.55 -1.98
N ASN A 162 16.03 -6.51 -2.78
CA ASN A 162 14.80 -7.24 -2.48
C ASN A 162 14.92 -8.07 -1.19
N TRP A 163 16.07 -8.70 -0.95
CA TRP A 163 16.30 -9.44 0.29
C TRP A 163 16.29 -8.51 1.51
N LEU A 164 16.98 -7.36 1.41
CA LEU A 164 16.97 -6.37 2.49
C LEU A 164 15.56 -5.82 2.74
N ASN A 165 14.80 -5.51 1.69
CA ASN A 165 13.44 -4.99 1.85
C ASN A 165 12.48 -6.06 2.40
N GLY A 166 12.60 -7.31 1.97
CA GLY A 166 11.85 -8.43 2.55
C GLY A 166 12.14 -8.62 4.05
N ILE A 167 13.41 -8.52 4.47
CA ILE A 167 13.80 -8.55 5.89
C ILE A 167 13.23 -7.32 6.62
N ALA A 168 13.33 -6.14 6.03
CA ALA A 168 12.76 -4.91 6.59
C ALA A 168 11.25 -5.03 6.80
N GLY A 169 10.53 -5.72 5.92
CA GLY A 169 9.09 -5.99 6.08
C GLY A 169 8.79 -6.91 7.26
N ILE A 170 9.60 -7.95 7.49
CA ILE A 170 9.46 -8.80 8.68
C ILE A 170 9.70 -7.96 9.95
N VAL A 171 10.76 -7.13 9.96
CA VAL A 171 11.03 -6.21 11.07
C VAL A 171 9.89 -5.21 11.25
N ASN A 172 9.29 -4.73 10.18
CA ASN A 172 8.16 -3.81 10.21
C ASN A 172 6.94 -4.42 10.91
N ILE A 173 6.62 -5.70 10.66
CA ILE A 173 5.56 -6.42 11.39
C ILE A 173 5.83 -6.42 12.89
N LEU A 174 7.09 -6.62 13.29
CA LEU A 174 7.50 -6.60 14.70
C LEU A 174 7.46 -5.20 15.32
N CYS A 175 7.43 -4.14 14.50
CA CYS A 175 7.27 -2.77 14.99
C CYS A 175 5.82 -2.41 15.33
N MET A 176 4.84 -3.25 14.97
CA MET A 176 3.44 -3.03 15.34
C MET A 176 3.21 -3.36 16.82
N THR A 177 2.80 -2.38 17.62
CA THR A 177 2.59 -2.52 19.07
C THR A 177 1.15 -2.28 19.49
N GLY A 178 0.80 -2.71 20.70
CA GLY A 178 -0.54 -2.54 21.27
C GLY A 178 -1.66 -3.14 20.43
N TRP A 179 -1.59 -4.43 20.05
CA TRP A 179 -2.51 -5.04 19.07
C TRP A 179 -3.99 -5.02 19.49
N TRP A 180 -4.27 -4.91 20.78
CA TRP A 180 -5.63 -4.78 21.32
C TRP A 180 -6.05 -3.35 21.65
N GLY A 181 -5.15 -2.36 21.48
CA GLY A 181 -5.37 -0.94 21.71
C GLY A 181 -6.17 -0.27 20.59
N ILE A 182 -7.31 -0.88 20.21
CA ILE A 182 -8.21 -0.38 19.17
C ILE A 182 -9.41 0.30 19.80
N TYR A 183 -9.58 1.58 19.47
CA TYR A 183 -10.63 2.45 19.99
C TYR A 183 -11.50 2.99 18.87
N SER A 184 -12.67 3.50 19.23
CA SER A 184 -13.52 4.28 18.32
C SER A 184 -13.47 5.74 18.76
N SER A 185 -13.46 6.68 17.80
CA SER A 185 -13.49 8.10 18.17
C SER A 185 -14.83 8.49 18.81
N LYS A 186 -14.86 9.55 19.63
CA LYS A 186 -16.07 10.13 20.25
C LYS A 186 -17.18 10.45 19.25
N LYS A 187 -16.82 10.90 18.04
CA LYS A 187 -17.76 11.20 16.95
C LYS A 187 -18.12 9.97 16.10
N GLN A 188 -17.57 8.80 16.43
CA GLN A 188 -17.64 7.57 15.63
C GLN A 188 -17.29 7.80 14.15
N GLU A 189 -16.31 8.67 13.91
CA GLU A 189 -15.75 8.95 12.58
C GLU A 189 -14.50 8.11 12.31
N ASP A 190 -13.77 7.71 13.35
CA ASP A 190 -12.51 6.97 13.22
C ASP A 190 -12.46 5.67 14.03
N MET A 191 -11.75 4.69 13.47
CA MET A 191 -11.09 3.63 14.21
C MET A 191 -9.68 4.12 14.57
N LEU A 192 -9.36 4.11 15.85
CA LEU A 192 -8.08 4.61 16.36
C LEU A 192 -7.21 3.44 16.79
N TRP A 193 -5.94 3.48 16.39
CA TRP A 193 -4.87 2.66 16.91
C TRP A 193 -3.74 3.59 17.41
N PRO A 194 -3.83 4.09 18.65
CA PRO A 194 -3.00 5.20 19.14
C PRO A 194 -1.50 4.90 19.22
N ASP A 195 -1.13 3.62 19.42
CA ASP A 195 0.26 3.18 19.51
C ASP A 195 0.98 3.21 18.13
N MET A 196 0.23 3.37 17.03
CA MET A 196 0.76 3.62 15.68
C MET A 196 1.17 5.09 15.50
N ILE A 197 2.15 5.52 16.28
CA ILE A 197 2.70 6.88 16.21
C ILE A 197 3.55 7.09 14.96
N TRP A 198 4.00 8.34 14.73
CA TRP A 198 4.79 8.71 13.55
C TRP A 198 6.02 7.82 13.30
N LEU A 199 6.65 7.25 14.34
CA LEU A 199 7.79 6.33 14.19
C LEU A 199 7.43 5.09 13.36
N TYR A 200 6.30 4.46 13.68
CA TYR A 200 5.84 3.30 12.93
C TYR A 200 5.43 3.69 11.51
N ILE A 201 4.71 4.81 11.37
CA ILE A 201 4.25 5.31 10.07
C ILE A 201 5.47 5.56 9.15
N LEU A 202 6.53 6.18 9.65
CA LEU A 202 7.75 6.41 8.89
C LEU A 202 8.42 5.09 8.46
N ALA A 203 8.58 4.15 9.40
CA ALA A 203 9.19 2.86 9.12
C ALA A 203 8.38 2.05 8.09
N TYR A 204 7.06 2.13 8.18
CA TYR A 204 6.13 1.51 7.25
C TYR A 204 6.18 2.16 5.87
N ASP A 205 6.05 3.48 5.79
CA ASP A 205 5.98 4.21 4.52
C ASP A 205 7.27 4.04 3.73
N LEU A 206 8.43 4.08 4.40
CA LEU A 206 9.72 3.89 3.73
C LEU A 206 9.89 2.46 3.20
N TRP A 207 9.52 1.45 3.99
CA TRP A 207 9.55 0.05 3.56
C TRP A 207 8.56 -0.21 2.41
N ASN A 208 7.35 0.36 2.49
CA ASN A 208 6.34 0.16 1.46
C ASN A 208 6.68 0.90 0.18
N PHE A 209 7.26 2.10 0.28
CA PHE A 209 7.79 2.83 -0.86
C PHE A 209 8.84 1.99 -1.58
N GLU A 210 9.81 1.44 -0.84
CA GLU A 210 10.82 0.57 -1.42
C GLU A 210 10.19 -0.67 -2.08
N TYR A 211 9.26 -1.35 -1.41
CA TYR A 211 8.55 -2.48 -2.00
C TYR A 211 7.91 -2.12 -3.35
N THR A 212 7.23 -0.97 -3.43
CA THR A 212 6.63 -0.50 -4.69
C THR A 212 7.69 -0.13 -5.73
N TYR A 213 8.81 0.47 -5.32
CA TYR A 213 9.91 0.81 -6.21
C TYR A 213 10.62 -0.43 -6.79
N LEU A 214 10.64 -1.52 -6.03
CA LEU A 214 11.23 -2.80 -6.44
C LEU A 214 10.31 -3.68 -7.27
N ASN A 215 9.05 -3.85 -6.84
CA ASN A 215 8.15 -4.89 -7.37
C ASN A 215 6.97 -4.31 -8.16
N LEU A 216 6.71 -3.01 -8.06
CA LEU A 216 5.66 -2.31 -8.79
C LEU A 216 6.20 -0.99 -9.40
N PRO A 217 7.33 -1.02 -10.12
CA PRO A 217 8.08 0.18 -10.52
C PRO A 217 7.26 1.15 -11.38
N THR A 218 6.41 0.65 -12.28
CA THR A 218 5.48 1.47 -13.09
C THR A 218 4.43 2.20 -12.25
N HIS A 219 4.10 1.64 -11.07
CA HIS A 219 3.12 2.20 -10.15
C HIS A 219 3.75 3.03 -9.03
N ALA A 220 5.08 3.00 -8.86
CA ALA A 220 5.76 3.56 -7.68
C ALA A 220 5.54 5.08 -7.51
N TRP A 221 5.31 5.82 -8.60
CA TRP A 221 4.98 7.24 -8.53
C TRP A 221 3.64 7.51 -7.83
N TYR A 222 2.64 6.65 -8.06
CA TYR A 222 1.30 6.80 -7.49
C TYR A 222 1.13 5.95 -6.22
N CYS A 223 1.33 4.63 -6.33
CA CYS A 223 1.26 3.69 -5.22
C CYS A 223 2.32 3.95 -4.15
N GLY A 224 3.54 4.31 -4.54
CA GLY A 224 4.66 4.49 -3.62
C GLY A 224 4.73 5.88 -2.99
N LEU A 225 4.27 6.93 -3.68
CA LEU A 225 4.27 8.29 -3.13
C LEU A 225 2.87 8.78 -2.78
N ALA A 226 1.99 8.97 -3.76
CA ALA A 226 0.68 9.59 -3.50
C ALA A 226 -0.17 8.78 -2.50
N LEU A 227 -0.23 7.46 -2.69
CA LEU A 227 -1.03 6.55 -1.87
C LEU A 227 -0.50 6.39 -0.45
N LEU A 228 0.81 6.44 -0.23
CA LEU A 228 1.42 6.39 1.10
C LEU A 228 1.33 7.74 1.82
N LEU A 229 1.51 8.84 1.08
CA LEU A 229 1.44 10.17 1.67
C LEU A 229 0.01 10.59 2.04
N ALA A 230 -1.01 10.17 1.29
CA ALA A 230 -2.41 10.51 1.58
C ALA A 230 -2.87 10.11 3.00
N PRO A 231 -2.70 8.85 3.47
CA PRO A 231 -3.09 8.45 4.81
C PRO A 231 -2.19 9.04 5.90
N THR A 232 -0.91 9.25 5.60
CA THR A 232 0.05 9.89 6.50
C THR A 232 -0.27 11.37 6.72
N PHE A 233 -0.62 12.10 5.66
CA PHE A 233 -1.14 13.46 5.73
C PHE A 233 -2.44 13.52 6.55
N ALA A 234 -3.43 12.69 6.23
CA ALA A 234 -4.70 12.68 6.95
C ALA A 234 -4.49 12.40 8.45
N SER A 235 -3.67 11.40 8.81
CA SER A 235 -3.37 11.06 10.20
C SER A 235 -2.60 12.17 10.93
N ALA A 236 -1.64 12.81 10.25
CA ALA A 236 -0.81 13.85 10.86
C ALA A 236 -1.62 15.12 11.17
N PHE A 237 -2.54 15.52 10.28
CA PHE A 237 -3.21 16.82 10.37
C PHE A 237 -4.68 16.77 10.79
N TRP A 238 -5.41 15.70 10.49
CA TRP A 238 -6.88 15.66 10.68
C TRP A 238 -7.34 14.62 11.69
N ASN A 239 -6.78 13.41 11.64
CA ASN A 239 -7.27 12.30 12.45
C ASN A 239 -6.17 11.46 13.09
N LYS A 240 -5.40 12.08 14.00
CA LYS A 240 -4.35 11.44 14.80
C LYS A 240 -4.77 10.08 15.39
N GLY A 241 -3.97 9.04 15.12
CA GLY A 241 -4.26 7.65 15.50
C GLY A 241 -5.15 6.88 14.52
N GLY A 242 -5.70 7.53 13.49
CA GLY A 242 -6.54 6.92 12.44
C GLY A 242 -5.77 6.45 11.20
N TRP A 243 -4.43 6.49 11.23
CA TRP A 243 -3.57 6.18 10.07
C TRP A 243 -3.94 4.87 9.39
N ILE A 244 -4.12 3.79 10.16
CA ILE A 244 -4.36 2.48 9.57
C ILE A 244 -5.69 2.41 8.82
N GLN A 245 -6.72 3.08 9.34
CA GLN A 245 -8.00 3.18 8.66
C GLN A 245 -7.87 4.00 7.38
N ASN A 246 -7.20 5.16 7.45
CA ASN A 246 -6.94 5.97 6.27
C ASN A 246 -6.22 5.16 5.21
N ARG A 247 -5.19 4.41 5.59
CA ARG A 247 -4.38 3.61 4.66
C ARG A 247 -5.21 2.53 3.97
N ALA A 248 -6.02 1.79 4.72
CA ALA A 248 -6.87 0.76 4.11
C ALA A 248 -7.88 1.38 3.13
N ASN A 249 -8.49 2.49 3.52
CA ASN A 249 -9.44 3.22 2.68
C ASN A 249 -8.80 3.74 1.40
N THR A 250 -7.66 4.45 1.49
CA THR A 250 -6.96 5.00 0.32
C THR A 250 -6.46 3.88 -0.59
N LEU A 251 -5.96 2.77 -0.03
CA LEU A 251 -5.56 1.60 -0.81
C LEU A 251 -6.73 0.97 -1.55
N ALA A 252 -7.86 0.76 -0.89
CA ALA A 252 -9.05 0.18 -1.51
C ALA A 252 -9.58 1.07 -2.64
N ILE A 253 -9.73 2.37 -2.38
CA ILE A 253 -10.20 3.35 -3.38
C ILE A 253 -9.23 3.43 -4.57
N TRP A 254 -7.92 3.42 -4.31
CA TRP A 254 -6.92 3.39 -5.36
C TRP A 254 -7.00 2.13 -6.21
N CYS A 255 -7.10 0.95 -5.59
CA CYS A 255 -7.25 -0.31 -6.32
C CYS A 255 -8.53 -0.32 -7.18
N MET A 256 -9.63 0.28 -6.71
CA MET A 256 -10.86 0.44 -7.50
C MET A 256 -10.60 1.32 -8.73
N PHE A 257 -9.95 2.47 -8.53
CA PHE A 257 -9.63 3.40 -9.62
C PHE A 257 -8.67 2.78 -10.63
N ALA A 258 -7.57 2.19 -10.18
CA ALA A 258 -6.53 1.59 -11.00
C ALA A 258 -7.06 0.46 -11.90
N GLN A 259 -8.04 -0.32 -11.44
CA GLN A 259 -8.63 -1.39 -12.26
C GLN A 259 -9.56 -0.88 -13.36
N VAL A 260 -10.22 0.25 -13.13
CA VAL A 260 -11.10 0.86 -14.14
C VAL A 260 -10.31 1.71 -15.12
N PHE A 261 -9.26 2.40 -14.65
CA PHE A 261 -8.43 3.30 -15.45
C PHE A 261 -6.93 2.95 -15.39
N PRO A 262 -6.52 1.74 -15.81
CA PRO A 262 -5.13 1.31 -15.68
C PRO A 262 -4.16 2.18 -16.48
N LEU A 263 -4.60 2.64 -17.67
CA LEU A 263 -3.77 3.46 -18.54
C LEU A 263 -3.37 4.80 -17.91
N PHE A 264 -4.06 5.29 -16.87
CA PHE A 264 -3.69 6.54 -16.21
C PHE A 264 -2.26 6.51 -15.64
N GLN A 265 -1.85 5.35 -15.12
CA GLN A 265 -0.52 5.15 -14.52
C GLN A 265 0.43 4.39 -15.43
N ASP A 266 -0.11 3.56 -16.32
CA ASP A 266 0.70 2.69 -17.18
C ASP A 266 1.12 3.36 -18.51
N GLN A 267 0.33 4.32 -19.02
CA GLN A 267 0.55 4.94 -20.34
C GLN A 267 0.20 6.44 -20.39
N GLY A 268 0.68 7.13 -21.42
CA GLY A 268 0.33 8.53 -21.68
C GLY A 268 1.09 9.55 -20.82
N VAL A 269 0.59 10.79 -20.81
CA VAL A 269 1.30 11.96 -20.23
C VAL A 269 1.44 11.92 -18.70
N PHE A 270 0.66 11.07 -18.04
CA PHE A 270 0.66 10.89 -16.59
C PHE A 270 1.57 9.72 -16.14
N ALA A 271 1.98 8.84 -17.06
CA ALA A 271 2.86 7.73 -16.73
C ALA A 271 4.23 8.26 -16.29
N THR A 272 4.75 7.71 -15.18
CA THR A 272 6.02 8.14 -14.59
C THR A 272 6.85 6.93 -14.27
N LEU A 273 7.97 6.77 -14.99
CA LEU A 273 8.88 5.66 -14.80
C LEU A 273 9.95 5.98 -13.76
N PRO A 274 10.38 5.01 -12.95
CA PRO A 274 11.54 5.17 -12.08
C PRO A 274 12.82 5.26 -12.91
N VAL A 275 13.88 5.84 -12.33
CA VAL A 275 15.19 5.92 -13.00
C VAL A 275 15.81 4.56 -13.31
N LEU A 276 15.29 3.48 -12.69
CA LEU A 276 15.66 2.11 -12.96
C LEU A 276 15.67 1.77 -14.46
N TYR A 277 14.65 2.22 -15.20
CA TYR A 277 14.57 2.04 -16.65
C TYR A 277 15.43 3.10 -17.33
N ALA A 278 16.74 2.88 -17.39
CA ALA A 278 17.70 3.88 -17.87
C ALA A 278 17.52 4.25 -19.36
N ASP A 279 16.85 3.39 -20.13
CA ASP A 279 16.41 3.63 -21.51
C ASP A 279 15.13 4.48 -21.61
N GLY A 280 14.46 4.74 -20.49
CA GLY A 280 13.24 5.53 -20.40
C GLY A 280 11.99 4.83 -20.92
N VAL A 281 12.05 3.51 -21.14
CA VAL A 281 10.96 2.74 -21.72
C VAL A 281 10.70 1.50 -20.88
N MET A 282 9.43 1.28 -20.53
CA MET A 282 8.95 0.01 -20.03
C MET A 282 8.01 -0.57 -21.10
N ASN A 283 8.42 -1.67 -21.74
CA ASN A 283 7.59 -2.41 -22.68
C ASN A 283 7.65 -3.91 -22.33
N PRO A 284 6.52 -4.56 -22.01
CA PRO A 284 6.52 -5.98 -21.69
C PRO A 284 7.11 -6.88 -22.78
N ALA A 285 6.95 -6.50 -24.05
CA ALA A 285 7.40 -7.29 -25.19
C ALA A 285 8.91 -7.18 -25.47
N VAL A 286 9.60 -6.22 -24.83
CA VAL A 286 11.01 -5.94 -25.10
C VAL A 286 11.79 -6.02 -23.79
N ARG A 287 12.75 -6.94 -23.71
CA ARG A 287 13.66 -7.04 -22.55
C ARG A 287 14.51 -5.76 -22.46
N PRO A 288 14.50 -5.03 -21.33
CA PRO A 288 15.31 -3.83 -21.17
C PRO A 288 16.81 -4.14 -21.26
N THR A 289 17.57 -3.25 -21.89
CA THR A 289 19.03 -3.41 -22.08
C THR A 289 19.85 -2.52 -21.17
N ALA A 290 19.24 -1.51 -20.56
CA ALA A 290 19.89 -0.56 -19.65
C ALA A 290 19.22 -0.58 -18.28
N VAL A 291 19.99 -0.33 -17.22
CA VAL A 291 19.49 -0.39 -15.84
C VAL A 291 20.26 0.55 -14.91
N ASP A 292 19.55 1.23 -14.00
CA ASP A 292 20.14 1.95 -12.87
C ASP A 292 19.54 1.45 -11.53
N PRO A 293 20.18 0.45 -10.88
CA PRO A 293 19.71 -0.09 -9.62
C PRO A 293 20.21 0.70 -8.40
N THR A 294 20.92 1.82 -8.57
CA THR A 294 21.55 2.54 -7.45
C THR A 294 20.52 2.93 -6.39
N MET A 295 19.38 3.48 -6.81
CA MET A 295 18.35 3.93 -5.87
C MET A 295 17.63 2.77 -5.18
N GLN A 296 17.47 1.61 -5.84
CA GLN A 296 16.97 0.40 -5.20
C GLN A 296 17.88 -0.01 -4.02
N GLY A 297 19.20 -0.03 -4.23
CA GLY A 297 20.15 -0.34 -3.17
C GLY A 297 20.13 0.67 -2.01
N VAL A 298 20.11 1.97 -2.33
CA VAL A 298 20.12 3.03 -1.31
C VAL A 298 18.87 3.00 -0.45
N ILE A 299 17.68 2.96 -1.06
CA ILE A 299 16.42 2.99 -0.31
C ILE A 299 16.26 1.72 0.52
N ALA A 300 16.61 0.53 0.00
CA ALA A 300 16.57 -0.72 0.77
C ALA A 300 17.41 -0.67 2.06
N ILE A 301 18.61 -0.08 2.01
CA ILE A 301 19.47 0.10 3.19
C ILE A 301 18.79 1.04 4.21
N ILE A 302 18.26 2.17 3.75
CA ILE A 302 17.60 3.16 4.63
C ILE A 302 16.34 2.53 5.24
N ALA A 303 15.52 1.83 4.43
CA ALA A 303 14.31 1.15 4.88
C ALA A 303 14.61 0.16 6.00
N LEU A 304 15.63 -0.70 5.84
CA LEU A 304 16.04 -1.64 6.87
C LEU A 304 16.58 -0.92 8.12
N ALA A 305 17.46 0.07 7.96
CA ALA A 305 18.05 0.81 9.07
C ALA A 305 17.00 1.51 9.93
N VAL A 306 16.03 2.18 9.29
CA VAL A 306 14.92 2.85 9.99
C VAL A 306 14.05 1.85 10.73
N ASN A 307 13.69 0.72 10.11
CA ASN A 307 12.90 -0.32 10.76
C ASN A 307 13.61 -0.92 11.98
N VAL A 308 14.92 -1.20 11.88
CA VAL A 308 15.74 -1.70 13.00
C VAL A 308 15.83 -0.66 14.12
N LEU A 309 15.98 0.62 13.80
CA LEU A 309 16.04 1.70 14.79
C LEU A 309 14.70 1.85 15.53
N VAL A 310 13.58 1.82 14.81
CA VAL A 310 12.25 1.87 15.41
C VAL A 310 12.00 0.65 16.29
N LEU A 311 12.34 -0.56 15.84
CA LEU A 311 12.25 -1.76 16.66
C LEU A 311 13.12 -1.65 17.93
N THR A 312 14.33 -1.12 17.81
CA THR A 312 15.22 -0.89 18.96
C THR A 312 14.60 0.06 19.98
N VAL A 313 13.96 1.15 19.52
CA VAL A 313 13.22 2.08 20.39
C VAL A 313 12.07 1.36 21.09
N ILE A 314 11.29 0.57 20.36
CA ILE A 314 10.17 -0.23 20.90
C ILE A 314 10.66 -1.18 22.00
N ILE A 315 11.72 -1.94 21.74
CA ILE A 315 12.31 -2.89 22.70
C ILE A 315 12.80 -2.15 23.95
N LYS A 316 13.54 -1.04 23.77
CA LYS A 316 14.04 -0.24 24.89
C LYS A 316 12.89 0.24 25.78
N ARG A 317 11.81 0.76 25.18
CA ARG A 317 10.63 1.23 25.92
C ARG A 317 9.91 0.09 26.63
N ALA A 318 9.73 -1.05 25.95
CA ALA A 318 9.12 -2.24 26.54
C ALA A 318 9.88 -2.72 27.79
N ILE A 319 11.20 -2.76 27.74
CA ILE A 319 12.06 -3.13 28.87
C ILE A 319 11.92 -2.12 30.01
N THR A 320 12.06 -0.82 29.72
CA THR A 320 11.97 0.24 30.74
C THR A 320 10.60 0.26 31.44
N GLN A 321 9.52 0.07 30.68
CA GLN A 321 8.16 0.07 31.20
C GLN A 321 7.72 -1.29 31.77
N LYS A 322 8.53 -2.35 31.61
CA LYS A 322 8.19 -3.75 31.96
C LYS A 322 6.86 -4.21 31.36
N LYS A 323 6.60 -3.82 30.11
CA LYS A 323 5.38 -4.13 29.36
C LYS A 323 5.70 -5.04 28.17
N ASN A 324 4.74 -5.89 27.80
CA ASN A 324 4.83 -6.60 26.53
C ASN A 324 4.36 -5.66 25.40
N PRO A 325 5.20 -5.32 24.41
CA PRO A 325 4.86 -4.33 23.39
C PRO A 325 3.72 -4.76 22.47
N TYR A 326 3.44 -6.06 22.37
CA TYR A 326 2.38 -6.58 21.51
C TYR A 326 1.03 -6.63 22.22
N LYS A 327 1.03 -6.82 23.54
CA LYS A 327 -0.20 -6.86 24.36
C LYS A 327 -0.56 -5.52 24.96
N ASN A 328 0.42 -4.64 25.17
CA ASN A 328 0.25 -3.37 25.87
C ASN A 328 0.74 -2.22 24.99
N GLU A 329 0.14 -1.04 25.18
CA GLU A 329 0.59 0.19 24.56
C GLU A 329 1.87 0.70 25.27
N ILE A 330 2.85 1.11 24.46
CA ILE A 330 4.18 1.48 24.93
C ILE A 330 4.54 2.95 24.65
N PHE A 331 3.73 3.64 23.84
CA PHE A 331 3.90 5.05 23.51
C PHE A 331 2.92 5.96 24.27
N THR A 332 2.36 5.47 25.37
CA THR A 332 1.32 6.17 26.14
C THR A 332 1.72 7.57 26.59
N ASP A 333 3.00 7.83 26.83
CA ASP A 333 3.55 9.13 27.25
C ASP A 333 3.86 10.09 26.09
N THR A 334 3.73 9.64 24.84
CA THR A 334 4.04 10.48 23.67
C THR A 334 2.88 11.42 23.32
N LYS A 335 3.21 12.59 22.78
CA LYS A 335 2.23 13.58 22.32
C LYS A 335 1.24 12.97 21.32
N ASP A 336 1.74 12.25 20.31
CA ASP A 336 0.91 11.63 19.28
C ASP A 336 -0.12 10.66 19.85
N PHE A 337 0.29 9.83 20.82
CA PHE A 337 -0.62 8.91 21.50
C PHE A 337 -1.69 9.66 22.30
N GLN A 338 -1.29 10.67 23.07
CA GLN A 338 -2.20 11.46 23.89
C GLN A 338 -3.22 12.23 23.05
N GLU A 339 -2.82 12.80 21.91
CA GLU A 339 -3.70 13.45 20.96
C GLU A 339 -4.70 12.45 20.34
N ALA A 340 -4.25 11.24 20.00
CA ALA A 340 -5.14 10.19 19.53
C ALA A 340 -6.15 9.78 20.63
N MET A 341 -5.69 9.58 21.86
CA MET A 341 -6.54 9.18 22.98
C MET A 341 -7.53 10.26 23.44
N ALA A 342 -7.19 11.54 23.30
CA ALA A 342 -8.14 12.63 23.57
C ALA A 342 -9.40 12.54 22.69
N ARG A 343 -9.28 11.86 21.53
CA ARG A 343 -10.36 11.64 20.57
C ARG A 343 -11.10 10.32 20.78
N ALA A 344 -10.57 9.39 21.58
CA ALA A 344 -11.16 8.08 21.83
C ALA A 344 -12.41 8.16 22.72
N GLN A 345 -13.37 7.26 22.47
CA GLN A 345 -14.59 7.05 23.25
C GLN A 345 -14.40 6.00 24.34
#